data_AF-A0A1E4AG99-F1
#
_entry.id   AF-A0A1E4AG99-F1
#
_cell.length_a   1.000
_cell.length_b   1.000
_cell.length_c   1.000
_cell.angle_alpha   90.00
_cell.angle_beta   90.00
_cell.angle_gamma   90.00
#
_symmetry.space_group_name_H-M   'P 1'
#
loop_
_entity.id
_entity.type
_entity.pdbx_description
1 polymer ?
#
loop_
_entity_poly.entity_id
_entity_poly.type
_entity_poly.pdbx_seq_one_letter_code
_entity_poly.pdbx_strand_id
1 'polypeptide(L)'
;MKIDRRKFVRNSIGLAGISSLNLPVFGASNAGALIPPFGPPVGAGEKQIFADDRMINVLKGLHRKAHAAGKLEKPVLEADKPWEKGEMIDGKRDRRIYIYGTVLKDQESGNFRMWYNRIRNSYYATSPDGVNWERPVVNPVEKNNMINLFEFHSPSFIYDQWEKDPSKRYKAVGSGNKVGYMAAYSADGINWKLYPKNPILESSDTITLAQDPVTHEYLAFHKTYKYPGIKGRQIFLSVSNDMQNWSPPEPVMVTDETDHLEARRLPDGTHSEFYNMSAFPYAGQWLGLVTHFRRTGEPKVKKGSGWAQSNAEGPIDIQLVHSRDGRSWNRCSDRSPVIALGPYAYDSGSILGVCNTPVIQGDEMWMYYTAMTTTHGGYLPDKVMSIARASWRIDGMVSLRAEKEEGFVETVLLKPDGRQLIVNVDAGSGMLLSELTDENGQPLEGYAKQDCVPVQADSVRQPIGWRNKNTLPENRAFRIRFYLKSGDLFSYTIQ
;
A
#
# COMPACT_ATOMS: atom_id res chain seq x y z
N MET A 1 21.52 -32.46 48.46
CA MET A 1 23.00 -32.43 48.63
C MET A 1 23.50 -31.17 47.93
N LYS A 2 23.83 -30.13 48.72
CA LYS A 2 24.32 -28.81 48.27
C LYS A 2 25.85 -28.84 48.17
N ILE A 3 26.43 -28.00 47.29
CA ILE A 3 27.71 -27.25 47.32
C ILE A 3 27.81 -26.62 45.91
N ASP A 4 27.87 -25.33 45.62
CA ASP A 4 28.53 -24.11 46.14
C ASP A 4 29.95 -23.82 45.60
N ARG A 5 30.19 -22.51 45.49
CA ARG A 5 30.97 -21.63 44.61
C ARG A 5 32.51 -21.61 44.76
N ARG A 6 33.15 -21.22 43.63
CA ARG A 6 34.25 -20.24 43.45
C ARG A 6 35.65 -20.50 44.07
N LYS A 7 36.64 -20.29 43.16
CA LYS A 7 37.93 -19.56 43.29
C LYS A 7 39.25 -20.34 43.49
N PHE A 8 40.20 -19.93 42.64
CA PHE A 8 41.65 -19.68 42.85
C PHE A 8 42.62 -20.89 42.83
N VAL A 9 43.47 -21.05 41.79
CA VAL A 9 44.79 -20.42 41.46
C VAL A 9 46.00 -21.19 42.01
N ARG A 10 46.88 -21.67 41.11
CA ARG A 10 48.35 -21.57 41.12
C ARG A 10 48.94 -22.33 39.91
N ASN A 11 49.59 -21.63 38.95
CA ASN A 11 51.05 -21.38 38.84
C ASN A 11 51.80 -22.59 38.21
N SER A 12 52.64 -22.53 37.17
CA SER A 12 53.33 -21.43 36.45
C SER A 12 54.04 -22.00 35.18
N ILE A 13 54.56 -21.09 34.33
CA ILE A 13 55.65 -21.25 33.33
C ILE A 13 55.24 -21.99 32.03
N GLY A 14 55.48 -21.51 30.80
CA GLY A 14 56.19 -20.34 30.30
C GLY A 14 56.18 -20.33 28.76
N LEU A 15 56.27 -19.11 28.21
CA LEU A 15 56.48 -18.64 26.82
C LEU A 15 56.70 -19.65 25.67
N ALA A 16 55.99 -19.42 24.55
CA ALA A 16 56.60 -19.17 23.22
C ALA A 16 55.56 -18.59 22.24
N GLY A 17 56.01 -17.68 21.37
CA GLY A 17 55.18 -16.77 20.58
C GLY A 17 54.39 -17.39 19.41
N ILE A 18 53.32 -16.69 19.04
CA ILE A 18 52.49 -17.03 17.88
C ILE A 18 52.95 -16.18 16.70
N SER A 19 53.49 -16.86 15.70
CA SER A 19 53.70 -16.41 14.34
C SER A 19 52.34 -16.17 13.66
N SER A 20 52.20 -15.00 13.05
CA SER A 20 51.11 -14.66 12.14
C SER A 20 51.34 -15.37 10.79
N LEU A 21 50.52 -16.37 10.50
CA LEU A 21 50.43 -17.00 9.18
C LEU A 21 49.18 -16.50 8.46
N ASN A 22 49.43 -15.80 7.36
CA ASN A 22 48.48 -15.26 6.40
C ASN A 22 47.56 -16.35 5.84
N LEU A 23 46.25 -16.09 5.87
CA LEU A 23 45.27 -16.73 5.01
C LEU A 23 44.82 -15.71 3.95
N PRO A 24 44.68 -16.09 2.68
CA PRO A 24 44.51 -15.16 1.58
C PRO A 24 43.13 -14.51 1.61
N VAL A 25 43.12 -13.18 1.65
CA VAL A 25 41.96 -12.36 1.30
C VAL A 25 41.73 -12.55 -0.19
N PHE A 26 40.65 -13.26 -0.55
CA PHE A 26 40.09 -13.13 -1.89
C PHE A 26 39.57 -11.70 -2.03
N GLY A 27 40.38 -10.86 -2.67
CA GLY A 27 39.97 -9.53 -3.10
C GLY A 27 38.82 -9.70 -4.08
N ALA A 28 37.61 -9.39 -3.64
CA ALA A 28 36.56 -9.00 -4.55
C ALA A 28 37.02 -7.71 -5.21
N SER A 29 37.53 -7.83 -6.45
CA SER A 29 37.56 -6.73 -7.39
C SER A 29 36.12 -6.30 -7.65
N ASN A 30 35.60 -5.42 -6.79
CA ASN A 30 34.45 -4.62 -7.15
C ASN A 30 34.91 -3.70 -8.28
N ALA A 31 34.70 -4.18 -9.52
CA ALA A 31 34.50 -3.31 -10.65
C ALA A 31 33.55 -2.21 -10.19
N GLY A 32 34.06 -0.97 -10.16
CA GLY A 32 33.24 0.18 -9.85
C GLY A 32 32.06 0.15 -10.80
N ALA A 33 30.88 -0.14 -10.27
CA ALA A 33 29.66 0.05 -11.03
C ALA A 33 29.65 1.52 -11.42
N LEU A 34 29.89 1.79 -12.70
CA LEU A 34 29.80 3.13 -13.26
C LEU A 34 28.39 3.62 -12.90
N ILE A 35 28.31 4.61 -12.03
CA ILE A 35 27.06 5.33 -11.80
C ILE A 35 26.67 5.86 -13.18
N PRO A 36 25.52 5.44 -13.74
CA PRO A 36 25.12 5.91 -15.05
C PRO A 36 25.13 7.44 -15.03
N PRO A 37 25.65 8.11 -16.08
CA PRO A 37 25.72 9.57 -16.11
C PRO A 37 24.34 10.22 -16.05
N PHE A 38 23.28 9.45 -16.34
CA PHE A 38 21.88 9.84 -16.29
C PHE A 38 21.14 9.10 -15.18
N GLY A 39 20.06 9.73 -14.69
CA GLY A 39 19.05 9.00 -13.94
C GLY A 39 18.35 7.93 -14.78
N PRO A 40 17.45 7.13 -14.16
CA PRO A 40 16.56 6.27 -14.90
C PRO A 40 15.83 7.04 -16.03
N PRO A 41 15.58 6.43 -17.20
CA PRO A 41 14.79 7.05 -18.26
C PRO A 41 13.43 7.52 -17.73
N VAL A 42 12.95 8.66 -18.22
CA VAL A 42 11.61 9.18 -17.94
C VAL A 42 10.87 9.24 -19.26
N GLY A 43 9.91 8.33 -19.44
CA GLY A 43 9.10 8.28 -20.65
C GLY A 43 8.17 9.50 -20.77
N ALA A 44 7.79 9.85 -21.99
CA ALA A 44 6.78 10.89 -22.21
C ALA A 44 5.46 10.51 -21.52
N GLY A 45 4.91 11.43 -20.72
CA GLY A 45 3.70 11.22 -19.92
C GLY A 45 3.90 10.35 -18.66
N GLU A 46 5.10 9.86 -18.39
CA GLU A 46 5.38 9.07 -17.19
C GLU A 46 5.37 9.96 -15.95
N LYS A 47 4.48 9.64 -15.00
CA LYS A 47 4.38 10.36 -13.73
C LYS A 47 5.54 10.00 -12.82
N GLN A 48 6.14 11.01 -12.20
CA GLN A 48 7.16 10.88 -11.18
C GLN A 48 6.61 11.43 -9.86
N ILE A 49 6.40 10.54 -8.88
CA ILE A 49 5.91 10.90 -7.54
C ILE A 49 7.04 10.85 -6.50
N PHE A 50 6.90 11.58 -5.41
CA PHE A 50 7.97 11.73 -4.40
C PHE A 50 7.91 10.74 -3.23
N ALA A 51 7.47 9.50 -3.48
CA ALA A 51 7.43 8.48 -2.43
C ALA A 51 8.83 7.99 -2.01
N ASP A 52 9.84 8.14 -2.88
CA ASP A 52 11.25 7.76 -2.62
C ASP A 52 12.25 8.78 -3.19
N ASP A 53 13.55 8.50 -3.02
CA ASP A 53 14.66 9.36 -3.44
C ASP A 53 15.25 9.01 -4.82
N ARG A 54 14.76 7.99 -5.53
CA ARG A 54 15.43 7.45 -6.74
C ARG A 54 15.64 8.50 -7.84
N MET A 55 14.70 9.45 -7.95
CA MET A 55 14.74 10.51 -8.97
C MET A 55 15.27 11.85 -8.41
N ILE A 56 15.78 11.88 -7.19
CA ILE A 56 16.24 13.09 -6.51
C ILE A 56 17.77 13.09 -6.43
N ASN A 57 18.39 14.17 -6.91
CA ASN A 57 19.81 14.44 -6.72
C ASN A 57 20.06 15.20 -5.41
N VAL A 58 19.25 16.24 -5.14
CA VAL A 58 19.39 17.09 -3.95
C VAL A 58 18.01 17.42 -3.39
N LEU A 59 17.88 17.37 -2.06
CA LEU A 59 16.72 17.83 -1.32
C LEU A 59 17.17 18.76 -0.20
N LYS A 60 16.69 20.00 -0.17
CA LYS A 60 17.06 20.99 0.85
C LYS A 60 15.86 21.79 1.32
N GLY A 61 15.62 21.84 2.63
CA GLY A 61 14.54 22.64 3.22
C GLY A 61 13.12 22.12 2.93
N LEU A 62 13.00 20.96 2.30
CA LEU A 62 11.73 20.27 2.07
C LEU A 62 11.71 18.95 2.85
N HIS A 63 10.54 18.48 3.22
CA HIS A 63 10.36 17.16 3.84
C HIS A 63 9.23 16.39 3.16
N ARG A 64 9.35 15.06 3.11
CA ARG A 64 8.26 14.20 2.64
C ARG A 64 7.12 14.19 3.66
N LYS A 65 5.91 14.43 3.22
CA LYS A 65 4.70 14.30 4.04
C LYS A 65 3.69 13.37 3.38
N ALA A 66 3.24 12.37 4.13
CA ALA A 66 2.07 11.57 3.80
C ALA A 66 0.80 12.37 4.11
N HIS A 67 -0.23 12.24 3.26
CA HIS A 67 -1.49 12.96 3.43
C HIS A 67 -2.63 11.99 3.73
N ALA A 68 -3.41 12.31 4.76
CA ALA A 68 -4.63 11.61 5.07
C ALA A 68 -5.67 11.80 3.96
N ALA A 69 -6.40 10.74 3.65
CA ALA A 69 -7.49 10.77 2.69
C ALA A 69 -8.67 11.61 3.20
N GLY A 70 -9.39 12.23 2.27
CA GLY A 70 -10.77 12.63 2.47
C GLY A 70 -11.67 11.39 2.62
N LYS A 71 -12.71 11.49 3.44
CA LYS A 71 -13.67 10.40 3.70
C LYS A 71 -15.10 10.92 3.60
N LEU A 72 -16.00 10.08 3.11
CA LEU A 72 -17.43 10.36 3.09
C LEU A 72 -18.01 10.28 4.51
N GLU A 73 -19.04 11.08 4.82
CA GLU A 73 -19.68 11.07 6.14
C GLU A 73 -20.37 9.73 6.48
N LYS A 74 -20.74 8.97 5.45
CA LYS A 74 -21.39 7.67 5.56
C LYS A 74 -20.60 6.61 4.80
N PRO A 75 -20.61 5.35 5.27
CA PRO A 75 -20.10 4.25 4.48
C PRO A 75 -20.88 4.10 3.17
N VAL A 76 -20.24 3.57 2.14
CA VAL A 76 -20.85 3.34 0.82
C VAL A 76 -21.64 2.02 0.78
N LEU A 77 -21.35 1.08 1.68
CA LEU A 77 -22.07 -0.18 1.82
C LEU A 77 -22.20 -0.55 3.30
N GLU A 78 -23.43 -0.85 3.72
CA GLU A 78 -23.72 -1.47 5.00
C GLU A 78 -24.42 -2.82 4.79
N ALA A 79 -24.37 -3.70 5.81
CA ALA A 79 -25.17 -4.91 5.85
C ALA A 79 -26.66 -4.57 6.04
N ASP A 80 -27.36 -4.33 4.94
CA ASP A 80 -28.76 -3.92 4.89
C ASP A 80 -29.68 -5.03 4.36
N LYS A 81 -29.15 -5.98 3.58
CA LYS A 81 -29.90 -7.12 3.04
C LYS A 81 -30.00 -8.29 4.02
N PRO A 82 -31.03 -9.15 3.90
CA PRO A 82 -31.19 -10.31 4.78
C PRO A 82 -29.99 -11.26 4.79
N TRP A 83 -29.36 -11.50 3.63
CA TRP A 83 -28.21 -12.40 3.47
C TRP A 83 -26.88 -11.79 3.97
N GLU A 84 -26.83 -10.48 4.21
CA GLU A 84 -25.67 -9.78 4.77
C GLU A 84 -25.69 -9.77 6.30
N LYS A 85 -26.77 -10.24 6.92
CA LYS A 85 -26.98 -10.20 8.37
C LYS A 85 -26.82 -11.59 8.97
N GLY A 86 -26.19 -11.67 10.13
CA GLY A 86 -25.93 -12.93 10.83
C GLY A 86 -26.89 -13.24 11.96
N GLU A 87 -26.36 -14.03 12.89
CA GLU A 87 -27.04 -14.44 14.11
C GLU A 87 -27.48 -13.25 14.96
N MET A 88 -28.53 -13.46 15.75
CA MET A 88 -29.00 -12.51 16.76
C MET A 88 -28.15 -12.64 18.01
N ILE A 89 -27.52 -11.54 18.42
CA ILE A 89 -26.68 -11.43 19.61
C ILE A 89 -27.19 -10.23 20.39
N ASP A 90 -27.60 -10.45 21.64
CA ASP A 90 -28.13 -9.41 22.53
C ASP A 90 -29.22 -8.54 21.86
N GLY A 91 -30.13 -9.19 21.11
CA GLY A 91 -31.26 -8.52 20.46
C GLY A 91 -30.92 -7.77 19.16
N LYS A 92 -29.69 -7.86 18.64
CA LYS A 92 -29.28 -7.25 17.35
C LYS A 92 -28.62 -8.29 16.43
N ARG A 93 -28.75 -8.14 15.12
CA ARG A 93 -28.06 -9.02 14.15
C ARG A 93 -26.59 -8.63 14.00
N ASP A 94 -25.72 -9.62 13.80
CA ASP A 94 -24.36 -9.41 13.29
C ASP A 94 -24.42 -8.71 11.92
N ARG A 95 -23.73 -7.57 11.78
CA ARG A 95 -23.72 -6.69 10.59
C ARG A 95 -22.32 -6.55 10.00
N ARG A 96 -21.51 -7.60 9.99
CA ARG A 96 -20.17 -7.56 9.42
C ARG A 96 -20.16 -7.88 7.93
N ILE A 97 -19.78 -6.88 7.12
CA ILE A 97 -19.34 -7.05 5.73
C ILE A 97 -17.93 -6.47 5.57
N TYR A 98 -17.15 -7.07 4.68
CA TYR A 98 -15.74 -6.77 4.46
C TYR A 98 -15.52 -6.42 3.00
N ILE A 99 -14.62 -5.46 2.73
CA ILE A 99 -14.12 -5.28 1.37
C ILE A 99 -13.27 -6.48 0.98
N TYR A 100 -12.09 -6.68 1.60
CA TYR A 100 -10.98 -7.63 1.29
C TYR A 100 -10.61 -7.77 -0.20
N GLY A 101 -11.61 -7.95 -1.05
CA GLY A 101 -11.58 -7.97 -2.50
C GLY A 101 -11.38 -6.61 -3.13
N THR A 102 -12.09 -6.39 -4.21
CA THR A 102 -11.67 -5.45 -5.25
C THR A 102 -12.84 -4.60 -5.68
N VAL A 103 -12.57 -3.32 -5.88
CA VAL A 103 -13.42 -2.45 -6.69
C VAL A 103 -12.73 -2.20 -8.01
N LEU A 104 -13.41 -2.52 -9.11
CA LEU A 104 -12.96 -2.24 -10.46
C LEU A 104 -13.94 -1.30 -11.14
N LYS A 105 -13.41 -0.43 -12.00
CA LYS A 105 -14.22 0.28 -12.98
C LYS A 105 -14.21 -0.51 -14.27
N ASP A 106 -15.39 -0.92 -14.72
CA ASP A 106 -15.56 -1.59 -16.00
C ASP A 106 -15.29 -0.59 -17.12
N GLN A 107 -14.37 -0.93 -18.02
CA GLN A 107 -13.90 -0.01 -19.07
C GLN A 107 -14.97 0.25 -20.14
N GLU A 108 -15.85 -0.74 -20.39
CA GLU A 108 -16.87 -0.65 -21.44
C GLU A 108 -18.09 0.14 -20.97
N SER A 109 -18.65 -0.23 -19.81
CA SER A 109 -19.85 0.42 -19.26
C SER A 109 -19.55 1.67 -18.44
N GLY A 110 -18.32 1.86 -17.97
CA GLY A 110 -17.95 2.89 -17.01
C GLY A 110 -18.46 2.63 -15.58
N ASN A 111 -19.24 1.57 -15.37
CA ASN A 111 -19.79 1.22 -14.05
C ASN A 111 -18.71 0.62 -13.14
N PHE A 112 -18.89 0.84 -11.85
CA PHE A 112 -18.07 0.24 -10.80
C PHE A 112 -18.63 -1.13 -10.44
N ARG A 113 -17.73 -2.05 -10.13
CA ARG A 113 -18.01 -3.42 -9.68
C ARG A 113 -17.25 -3.68 -8.40
N MET A 114 -17.91 -4.26 -7.41
CA MET A 114 -17.34 -4.59 -6.12
C MET A 114 -17.57 -6.05 -5.80
N TRP A 115 -16.50 -6.73 -5.43
CA TRP A 115 -16.58 -8.03 -4.76
C TRP A 115 -16.32 -7.83 -3.28
N TYR A 116 -17.31 -8.15 -2.47
CA TYR A 116 -17.24 -8.01 -1.02
C TYR A 116 -17.56 -9.33 -0.35
N ASN A 117 -17.19 -9.45 0.92
CA ASN A 117 -17.26 -10.70 1.65
C ASN A 117 -18.07 -10.54 2.94
N ARG A 118 -18.74 -11.60 3.35
CA ARG A 118 -19.27 -11.78 4.69
C ARG A 118 -18.80 -13.13 5.20
N ILE A 119 -17.86 -13.09 6.15
CA ILE A 119 -17.26 -14.28 6.76
C ILE A 119 -16.58 -15.16 5.70
N ARG A 120 -17.31 -16.07 5.04
CA ARG A 120 -16.79 -16.95 3.99
C ARG A 120 -17.63 -16.93 2.72
N ASN A 121 -18.73 -16.18 2.71
CA ASN A 121 -19.56 -15.99 1.53
C ASN A 121 -19.14 -14.71 0.83
N SER A 122 -19.03 -14.78 -0.49
CA SER A 122 -18.63 -13.64 -1.31
C SER A 122 -19.80 -13.18 -2.15
N TYR A 123 -19.90 -11.87 -2.34
CA TYR A 123 -21.02 -11.20 -2.96
C TYR A 123 -20.55 -10.16 -3.96
N TYR A 124 -21.45 -9.77 -4.84
CA TYR A 124 -21.18 -8.85 -5.93
C TYR A 124 -22.10 -7.64 -5.91
N ALA A 125 -21.55 -6.45 -6.09
CA ALA A 125 -22.31 -5.21 -6.16
C ALA A 125 -21.86 -4.36 -7.36
N THR A 126 -22.77 -3.55 -7.88
CA THR A 126 -22.51 -2.62 -8.99
C THR A 126 -22.87 -1.20 -8.60
N SER A 127 -22.23 -0.21 -9.20
CA SER A 127 -22.55 1.19 -8.94
C SER A 127 -22.25 2.05 -10.17
N PRO A 128 -23.12 3.01 -10.54
CA PRO A 128 -22.83 3.94 -11.63
C PRO A 128 -21.83 5.04 -11.23
N ASP A 129 -21.68 5.32 -9.93
CA ASP A 129 -20.91 6.46 -9.41
C ASP A 129 -19.84 6.06 -8.37
N GLY A 130 -19.76 4.78 -8.01
CA GLY A 130 -18.85 4.25 -7.00
C GLY A 130 -19.25 4.59 -5.56
N VAL A 131 -20.42 5.20 -5.33
CA VAL A 131 -20.91 5.61 -4.01
C VAL A 131 -22.24 4.92 -3.69
N ASN A 132 -23.15 4.89 -4.66
CA ASN A 132 -24.47 4.27 -4.53
C ASN A 132 -24.43 2.86 -5.13
N TRP A 133 -24.46 1.85 -4.26
CA TRP A 133 -24.24 0.46 -4.65
C TRP A 133 -25.52 -0.38 -4.69
N GLU A 134 -25.73 -1.04 -5.82
CA GLU A 134 -26.78 -2.00 -6.08
C GLU A 134 -26.29 -3.42 -5.81
N ARG A 135 -27.19 -4.30 -5.32
CA ARG A 135 -26.93 -5.73 -5.10
C ARG A 135 -27.70 -6.53 -6.15
N PRO A 136 -27.20 -6.63 -7.39
CA PRO A 136 -27.91 -7.35 -8.45
C PRO A 136 -28.04 -8.83 -8.10
N VAL A 137 -29.19 -9.45 -8.42
CA VAL A 137 -29.39 -10.87 -8.20
C VAL A 137 -28.56 -11.65 -9.22
N VAL A 138 -27.42 -12.19 -8.77
CA VAL A 138 -26.53 -13.04 -9.57
C VAL A 138 -26.64 -14.52 -9.20
N ASN A 139 -27.25 -14.83 -8.05
CA ASN A 139 -27.66 -16.18 -7.67
C ASN A 139 -29.19 -16.27 -7.71
N PRO A 140 -29.77 -16.80 -8.80
CA PRO A 140 -31.22 -16.89 -8.96
C PRO A 140 -31.87 -17.92 -8.02
N VAL A 141 -31.11 -18.92 -7.53
CA VAL A 141 -31.62 -19.97 -6.65
C VAL A 141 -31.94 -19.40 -5.28
N GLU A 142 -31.00 -18.67 -4.70
CA GLU A 142 -31.19 -18.03 -3.39
C GLU A 142 -31.77 -16.62 -3.47
N LYS A 143 -31.96 -16.10 -4.69
CA LYS A 143 -32.47 -14.74 -4.97
C LYS A 143 -31.63 -13.66 -4.28
N ASN A 144 -30.31 -13.80 -4.34
CA ASN A 144 -29.36 -12.87 -3.75
C ASN A 144 -28.19 -12.57 -4.72
N ASN A 145 -27.23 -11.77 -4.26
CA ASN A 145 -26.05 -11.39 -5.01
C ASN A 145 -24.79 -12.19 -4.64
N MET A 146 -24.95 -13.37 -4.04
CA MET A 146 -23.84 -14.25 -3.69
C MET A 146 -23.21 -14.82 -4.97
N ILE A 147 -21.88 -14.80 -5.05
CA ILE A 147 -21.13 -15.39 -6.17
C ILE A 147 -20.68 -16.80 -5.84
N ASN A 148 -20.43 -17.61 -6.86
CA ASN A 148 -19.99 -19.00 -6.69
C ASN A 148 -18.48 -19.09 -6.40
N LEU A 149 -17.98 -18.36 -5.41
CA LEU A 149 -16.58 -18.39 -4.98
C LEU A 149 -16.47 -19.15 -3.66
N PHE A 150 -16.40 -20.48 -3.77
CA PHE A 150 -16.08 -21.48 -2.75
C PHE A 150 -15.62 -20.87 -1.42
N GLU A 151 -16.24 -21.17 -0.27
CA GLU A 151 -16.08 -20.59 1.09
C GLU A 151 -14.76 -19.86 1.49
N PHE A 152 -14.31 -18.89 0.70
CA PHE A 152 -13.04 -18.18 0.85
C PHE A 152 -13.24 -17.07 1.87
N HIS A 153 -12.40 -17.08 2.90
CA HIS A 153 -12.19 -15.90 3.73
C HIS A 153 -11.19 -14.95 3.05
N SER A 154 -11.40 -13.65 3.25
CA SER A 154 -10.59 -12.55 2.69
C SER A 154 -10.22 -12.73 1.20
N PRO A 155 -11.20 -12.98 0.31
CA PRO A 155 -10.87 -13.17 -1.10
C PRO A 155 -10.32 -11.87 -1.70
N SER A 156 -9.28 -11.98 -2.51
CA SER A 156 -8.73 -10.90 -3.34
C SER A 156 -8.91 -11.25 -4.81
N PHE A 157 -9.32 -10.28 -5.63
CA PHE A 157 -9.66 -10.48 -7.04
C PHE A 157 -8.77 -9.62 -7.94
N ILE A 158 -8.42 -10.11 -9.12
CA ILE A 158 -7.82 -9.27 -10.16
C ILE A 158 -8.49 -9.55 -11.50
N TYR A 159 -8.53 -8.53 -12.34
CA TYR A 159 -8.69 -8.69 -13.77
C TYR A 159 -7.29 -8.80 -14.39
N ASP A 160 -6.97 -9.95 -14.95
CA ASP A 160 -5.69 -10.22 -15.58
C ASP A 160 -5.74 -9.78 -17.03
N GLN A 161 -5.16 -8.60 -17.32
CA GLN A 161 -5.16 -8.02 -18.65
C GLN A 161 -4.23 -8.75 -19.65
N TRP A 162 -3.40 -9.67 -19.18
CA TRP A 162 -2.47 -10.46 -20.01
C TRP A 162 -2.93 -11.90 -20.21
N GLU A 163 -4.01 -12.33 -19.54
CA GLU A 163 -4.60 -13.64 -19.73
C GLU A 163 -5.17 -13.79 -21.15
N LYS A 164 -4.74 -14.84 -21.84
CA LYS A 164 -5.15 -15.15 -23.21
C LYS A 164 -6.37 -16.06 -23.26
N ASP A 165 -6.60 -16.86 -22.23
CA ASP A 165 -7.76 -17.72 -22.09
C ASP A 165 -8.96 -16.91 -21.55
N PRO A 166 -9.97 -16.58 -22.40
CA PRO A 166 -11.08 -15.74 -21.97
C PRO A 166 -11.91 -16.35 -20.83
N SER A 167 -11.79 -17.67 -20.60
CA SER A 167 -12.45 -18.34 -19.47
C SER A 167 -11.80 -18.07 -18.11
N LYS A 168 -10.62 -17.43 -18.11
CA LYS A 168 -9.78 -17.22 -16.92
C LYS A 168 -9.43 -15.74 -16.66
N ARG A 169 -10.08 -14.79 -17.32
CA ARG A 169 -9.78 -13.34 -17.24
C ARG A 169 -9.77 -12.78 -15.82
N TYR A 170 -10.58 -13.36 -14.93
CA TYR A 170 -10.58 -13.02 -13.52
C TYR A 170 -9.85 -14.09 -12.72
N LYS A 171 -9.02 -13.66 -11.77
CA LYS A 171 -8.37 -14.53 -10.79
C LYS A 171 -8.84 -14.17 -9.39
N ALA A 172 -8.91 -15.16 -8.52
CA ALA A 172 -9.15 -14.97 -7.11
C ALA A 172 -8.20 -15.84 -6.28
N VAL A 173 -7.76 -15.30 -5.15
CA VAL A 173 -7.16 -16.07 -4.06
C VAL A 173 -7.91 -15.79 -2.76
N GLY A 174 -7.92 -16.74 -1.83
CA GLY A 174 -8.55 -16.55 -0.53
C GLY A 174 -8.24 -17.68 0.44
N SER A 175 -8.48 -17.46 1.73
CA SER A 175 -8.24 -18.46 2.78
C SER A 175 -9.37 -19.50 2.81
N GLY A 176 -9.08 -20.71 2.36
CA GLY A 176 -9.99 -21.85 2.43
C GLY A 176 -10.16 -22.34 3.88
N ASN A 177 -11.29 -22.96 4.19
CA ASN A 177 -11.62 -23.38 5.55
C ASN A 177 -10.69 -24.52 6.03
N LYS A 178 -9.68 -24.18 6.85
CA LYS A 178 -8.70 -25.11 7.45
C LYS A 178 -7.85 -25.90 6.44
N VAL A 179 -7.76 -25.44 5.18
CA VAL A 179 -7.03 -26.16 4.11
C VAL A 179 -5.82 -25.40 3.59
N GLY A 180 -5.81 -24.06 3.60
CA GLY A 180 -4.76 -23.27 2.95
C GLY A 180 -5.33 -22.06 2.23
N TYR A 181 -4.46 -21.21 1.69
CA TYR A 181 -4.90 -20.29 0.65
C TYR A 181 -5.20 -21.07 -0.62
N MET A 182 -6.31 -20.73 -1.26
CA MET A 182 -6.80 -21.38 -2.46
C MET A 182 -6.85 -20.38 -3.62
N ALA A 183 -6.76 -20.87 -4.85
CA ALA A 183 -6.90 -20.09 -6.07
C ALA A 183 -8.08 -20.56 -6.92
N ALA A 184 -8.75 -19.59 -7.55
CA ALA A 184 -9.83 -19.80 -8.49
C ALA A 184 -9.71 -18.85 -9.70
N TYR A 185 -10.40 -19.18 -10.79
CA TYR A 185 -10.50 -18.36 -11.98
C TYR A 185 -11.95 -18.25 -12.47
N SER A 186 -12.23 -17.21 -13.25
CA SER A 186 -13.55 -16.95 -13.82
C SER A 186 -13.48 -16.17 -15.13
N ALA A 187 -14.49 -16.36 -15.99
CA ALA A 187 -14.67 -15.61 -17.22
C ALA A 187 -15.39 -14.27 -16.99
N ASP A 188 -16.26 -14.21 -15.98
CA ASP A 188 -17.22 -13.13 -15.72
C ASP A 188 -17.08 -12.52 -14.31
N GLY A 189 -16.26 -13.12 -13.44
CA GLY A 189 -16.09 -12.70 -12.05
C GLY A 189 -17.25 -13.12 -11.14
N ILE A 190 -18.22 -13.88 -11.63
CA ILE A 190 -19.42 -14.32 -10.89
C ILE A 190 -19.39 -15.84 -10.71
N ASN A 191 -19.07 -16.56 -11.78
CA ASN A 191 -19.01 -18.01 -11.82
C ASN A 191 -17.56 -18.47 -11.77
N TRP A 192 -17.14 -19.04 -10.64
CA TRP A 192 -15.75 -19.38 -10.41
C TRP A 192 -15.51 -20.88 -10.51
N LYS A 193 -14.29 -21.24 -10.93
CA LYS A 193 -13.76 -22.59 -10.93
C LYS A 193 -12.47 -22.62 -10.14
N LEU A 194 -12.30 -23.63 -9.29
CA LEU A 194 -11.02 -23.85 -8.61
C LEU A 194 -9.94 -24.20 -9.63
N TYR A 195 -8.73 -23.71 -9.39
CA TYR A 195 -7.54 -24.27 -10.00
C TYR A 195 -7.31 -25.72 -9.51
N PRO A 196 -6.77 -26.64 -10.34
CA PRO A 196 -6.61 -28.03 -9.94
C PRO A 196 -5.64 -28.28 -8.77
N LYS A 197 -4.62 -27.44 -8.56
CA LYS A 197 -3.70 -27.59 -7.43
C LYS A 197 -4.09 -26.58 -6.34
N ASN A 198 -4.79 -27.09 -5.34
CA ASN A 198 -5.17 -26.38 -4.13
C ASN A 198 -4.89 -27.28 -2.91
N PRO A 199 -4.51 -26.72 -1.75
CA PRO A 199 -4.17 -25.31 -1.51
C PRO A 199 -2.90 -24.87 -2.26
N ILE A 200 -2.81 -23.58 -2.59
CA ILE A 200 -1.65 -22.98 -3.25
C ILE A 200 -0.56 -22.55 -2.27
N LEU A 201 -0.95 -22.21 -1.03
CA LEU A 201 -0.06 -21.77 0.05
C LEU A 201 -0.64 -22.21 1.41
N GLU A 202 0.19 -22.25 2.45
CA GLU A 202 -0.26 -22.52 3.82
C GLU A 202 -1.27 -21.47 4.31
N SER A 203 -2.27 -21.90 5.07
CA SER A 203 -3.36 -21.02 5.52
C SER A 203 -2.91 -20.09 6.64
N SER A 204 -3.34 -18.83 6.58
CA SER A 204 -3.58 -18.02 7.78
C SER A 204 -5.00 -17.45 7.73
N ASP A 205 -5.15 -16.19 7.35
CA ASP A 205 -6.41 -15.45 7.47
C ASP A 205 -6.56 -14.43 6.34
N THR A 206 -5.55 -13.59 6.08
CA THR A 206 -5.59 -12.52 5.06
C THR A 206 -4.57 -12.71 3.94
N ILE A 207 -5.00 -12.49 2.71
CA ILE A 207 -4.18 -12.51 1.50
C ILE A 207 -4.66 -11.41 0.53
N THR A 208 -3.71 -10.75 -0.14
CA THR A 208 -3.97 -9.81 -1.22
C THR A 208 -3.18 -10.21 -2.45
N LEU A 209 -3.83 -10.17 -3.62
CA LEU A 209 -3.23 -10.50 -4.91
C LEU A 209 -2.99 -9.24 -5.73
N ALA A 210 -1.79 -9.14 -6.28
CA ALA A 210 -1.38 -8.16 -7.27
C ALA A 210 -0.71 -8.85 -8.46
N GLN A 211 -0.49 -8.10 -9.53
CA GLN A 211 0.21 -8.58 -10.71
C GLN A 211 1.25 -7.54 -11.13
N ASP A 212 2.46 -8.00 -11.42
CA ASP A 212 3.56 -7.16 -11.86
C ASP A 212 3.37 -6.78 -13.33
N PRO A 213 3.27 -5.48 -13.68
CA PRO A 213 3.02 -5.09 -15.07
C PRO A 213 4.23 -5.27 -15.99
N VAL A 214 5.42 -5.52 -15.45
CA VAL A 214 6.65 -5.72 -16.22
C VAL A 214 6.90 -7.20 -16.44
N THR A 215 6.81 -8.01 -15.37
CA THR A 215 7.10 -9.46 -15.46
C THR A 215 5.85 -10.31 -15.69
N HIS A 216 4.67 -9.75 -15.47
CA HIS A 216 3.35 -10.41 -15.46
C HIS A 216 3.17 -11.46 -14.35
N GLU A 217 4.14 -11.55 -13.42
CA GLU A 217 4.04 -12.43 -12.26
C GLU A 217 2.90 -12.01 -11.33
N TYR A 218 2.26 -13.01 -10.73
CA TYR A 218 1.32 -12.82 -9.63
C TYR A 218 2.08 -12.71 -8.31
N LEU A 219 1.74 -11.70 -7.52
CA LEU A 219 2.31 -11.43 -6.20
C LEU A 219 1.22 -11.63 -5.15
N ALA A 220 1.39 -12.61 -4.27
CA ALA A 220 0.51 -12.86 -3.14
C ALA A 220 1.14 -12.32 -1.84
N PHE A 221 0.59 -11.22 -1.34
CA PHE A 221 0.93 -10.66 -0.03
C PHE A 221 0.06 -11.32 1.01
N HIS A 222 0.64 -12.13 1.88
CA HIS A 222 -0.12 -12.89 2.87
C HIS A 222 0.49 -12.78 4.25
N LYS A 223 -0.37 -12.94 5.24
CA LYS A 223 -0.02 -12.83 6.65
C LYS A 223 0.57 -14.14 7.19
N THR A 224 1.63 -14.03 7.99
CA THR A 224 2.17 -15.14 8.78
C THR A 224 2.69 -14.68 10.15
N TYR A 225 2.98 -15.64 11.02
CA TYR A 225 3.49 -15.48 12.39
C TYR A 225 4.90 -16.05 12.56
N LYS A 226 5.51 -16.56 11.48
CA LYS A 226 6.71 -17.40 11.52
C LYS A 226 8.04 -16.60 11.43
N TYR A 227 8.04 -15.29 11.65
CA TYR A 227 9.27 -14.50 11.58
C TYR A 227 10.10 -14.63 12.88
N PRO A 228 11.36 -15.06 12.84
CA PRO A 228 12.18 -15.22 14.04
C PRO A 228 12.40 -13.90 14.80
N GLY A 229 12.19 -13.92 16.11
CA GLY A 229 12.50 -12.78 16.99
C GLY A 229 11.46 -11.64 17.00
N ILE A 230 10.43 -11.69 16.14
CA ILE A 230 9.35 -10.70 16.12
C ILE A 230 8.03 -11.37 16.45
N LYS A 231 7.28 -10.77 17.39
CA LYS A 231 5.98 -11.29 17.82
C LYS A 231 4.87 -10.83 16.89
N GLY A 232 3.95 -11.73 16.55
CA GLY A 232 2.68 -11.39 15.91
C GLY A 232 2.72 -11.40 14.38
N ARG A 233 1.71 -10.76 13.77
CA ARG A 233 1.44 -10.83 12.33
C ARG A 233 2.40 -9.96 11.53
N GLN A 234 2.99 -10.56 10.50
CA GLN A 234 3.90 -9.91 9.54
C GLN A 234 3.45 -10.24 8.11
N ILE A 235 3.92 -9.47 7.13
CA ILE A 235 3.55 -9.64 5.72
C ILE A 235 4.68 -10.35 4.97
N PHE A 236 4.31 -11.43 4.30
CA PHE A 236 5.19 -12.22 3.46
C PHE A 236 4.68 -12.19 2.02
N LEU A 237 5.58 -12.41 1.08
CA LEU A 237 5.32 -12.49 -0.34
C LEU A 237 5.60 -13.91 -0.84
N SER A 238 4.69 -14.43 -1.65
CA SER A 238 4.95 -15.55 -2.54
C SER A 238 4.62 -15.11 -3.97
N VAL A 239 5.44 -15.51 -4.94
CA VAL A 239 5.24 -15.15 -6.35
C VAL A 239 4.94 -16.37 -7.21
N SER A 240 4.20 -16.18 -8.29
CA SER A 240 3.86 -17.24 -9.26
C SER A 240 3.74 -16.68 -10.67
N ASN A 241 4.03 -17.51 -11.66
CA ASN A 241 3.79 -17.19 -13.07
C ASN A 241 2.46 -17.78 -13.59
N ASP A 242 1.81 -18.67 -12.84
CA ASP A 242 0.72 -19.51 -13.34
C ASP A 242 -0.45 -19.74 -12.35
N MET A 243 -0.42 -19.09 -11.19
CA MET A 243 -1.36 -19.26 -10.06
C MET A 243 -1.32 -20.63 -9.37
N GLN A 244 -0.44 -21.55 -9.77
CA GLN A 244 -0.41 -22.95 -9.32
C GLN A 244 0.91 -23.33 -8.64
N ASN A 245 2.01 -22.77 -9.13
CA ASN A 245 3.35 -22.97 -8.63
C ASN A 245 3.83 -21.67 -8.02
N TRP A 246 3.95 -21.67 -6.70
CA TRP A 246 4.28 -20.50 -5.90
C TRP A 246 5.64 -20.67 -5.25
N SER A 247 6.40 -19.59 -5.18
CA SER A 247 7.66 -19.54 -4.43
C SER A 247 7.40 -19.77 -2.93
N PRO A 248 8.41 -20.25 -2.18
CA PRO A 248 8.39 -20.18 -0.73
C PRO A 248 8.10 -18.74 -0.25
N PRO A 249 7.45 -18.59 0.92
CA PRO A 249 7.09 -17.28 1.42
C PRO A 249 8.30 -16.54 1.98
N GLU A 250 8.51 -15.30 1.54
CA GLU A 250 9.61 -14.43 1.99
C GLU A 250 9.06 -13.22 2.77
N PRO A 251 9.67 -12.81 3.89
CA PRO A 251 9.21 -11.63 4.63
C PRO A 251 9.49 -10.36 3.82
N VAL A 252 8.46 -9.54 3.60
CA VAL A 252 8.56 -8.30 2.80
C VAL A 252 8.15 -7.05 3.55
N MET A 253 7.31 -7.17 4.58
CA MET A 253 7.04 -6.07 5.49
C MET A 253 6.92 -6.59 6.92
N VAL A 254 7.94 -6.25 7.73
CA VAL A 254 8.09 -6.67 9.11
C VAL A 254 8.15 -5.43 10.00
N THR A 255 7.45 -5.46 11.13
CA THR A 255 7.46 -4.36 12.09
C THR A 255 8.84 -4.14 12.70
N ASP A 256 9.21 -2.87 12.87
CA ASP A 256 10.44 -2.47 13.56
C ASP A 256 10.16 -1.83 14.93
N GLU A 257 11.22 -1.39 15.61
CA GLU A 257 11.11 -0.77 16.93
C GLU A 257 10.35 0.56 16.89
N THR A 258 10.39 1.31 15.79
CA THR A 258 9.59 2.54 15.65
C THR A 258 8.10 2.21 15.66
N ASP A 259 7.68 1.16 14.95
CA ASP A 259 6.28 0.71 14.97
C ASP A 259 5.87 0.29 16.40
N HIS A 260 6.73 -0.49 17.06
CA HIS A 260 6.48 -0.95 18.41
C HIS A 260 6.39 0.19 19.44
N LEU A 261 7.21 1.24 19.28
CA LEU A 261 7.11 2.46 20.09
C LEU A 261 5.79 3.18 19.87
N GLU A 262 5.29 3.25 18.62
CA GLU A 262 3.97 3.83 18.34
C GLU A 262 2.84 3.05 19.03
N ALA A 263 2.91 1.72 19.06
CA ALA A 263 1.94 0.93 19.83
C ALA A 263 2.02 1.21 21.32
N ARG A 264 3.23 1.25 21.91
CA ARG A 264 3.45 1.52 23.34
C ARG A 264 3.03 2.91 23.81
N ARG A 265 2.82 3.87 22.89
CA ARG A 265 2.23 5.18 23.21
C ARG A 265 0.73 5.10 23.53
N LEU A 266 0.05 4.03 23.13
CA LEU A 266 -1.34 3.79 23.50
C LEU A 266 -1.45 3.29 24.95
N PRO A 267 -2.55 3.57 25.65
CA PRO A 267 -2.87 2.90 26.90
C PRO A 267 -2.85 1.37 26.71
N ASP A 268 -2.15 0.65 27.59
CA ASP A 268 -1.95 -0.80 27.53
C ASP A 268 -1.22 -1.30 26.25
N GLY A 269 -0.60 -0.38 25.50
CA GLY A 269 0.14 -0.64 24.27
C GLY A 269 1.31 -1.59 24.48
N THR A 270 1.49 -2.54 23.55
CA THR A 270 2.49 -3.61 23.67
C THR A 270 3.48 -3.61 22.51
N HIS A 271 3.01 -4.04 21.34
CA HIS A 271 3.79 -4.12 20.10
C HIS A 271 2.89 -3.81 18.91
N SER A 272 3.50 -3.64 17.75
CA SER A 272 2.77 -3.51 16.49
C SER A 272 2.79 -4.79 15.72
N GLU A 273 1.76 -4.98 14.90
CA GLU A 273 1.63 -6.06 13.94
C GLU A 273 1.09 -5.49 12.63
N PHE A 274 1.35 -6.15 11.51
CA PHE A 274 0.73 -5.81 10.23
C PHE A 274 -0.36 -6.84 9.92
N TYR A 275 -1.63 -6.38 9.88
CA TYR A 275 -2.78 -7.29 9.72
C TYR A 275 -2.98 -7.79 8.29
N ASN A 276 -2.76 -6.92 7.30
CA ASN A 276 -2.82 -7.14 5.87
C ASN A 276 -1.98 -6.05 5.17
N MET A 277 -1.68 -6.28 3.90
CA MET A 277 -1.10 -5.29 3.01
C MET A 277 -1.71 -5.44 1.63
N SER A 278 -2.15 -4.32 1.07
CA SER A 278 -2.49 -4.21 -0.35
C SER A 278 -1.36 -3.51 -1.07
N ALA A 279 -1.04 -3.95 -2.29
CA ALA A 279 0.08 -3.45 -3.07
C ALA A 279 -0.34 -3.35 -4.54
N PHE A 280 0.04 -2.26 -5.19
CA PHE A 280 -0.35 -1.98 -6.56
C PHE A 280 0.74 -1.17 -7.30
N PRO A 281 0.93 -1.42 -8.60
CA PRO A 281 1.81 -0.60 -9.41
C PRO A 281 1.19 0.79 -9.62
N TYR A 282 2.01 1.83 -9.47
CA TYR A 282 1.62 3.21 -9.67
C TYR A 282 2.83 4.10 -9.98
N ALA A 283 2.73 4.93 -11.04
CA ALA A 283 3.75 5.94 -11.39
C ALA A 283 5.20 5.38 -11.46
N GLY A 284 5.40 4.31 -12.24
CA GLY A 284 6.74 3.71 -12.45
C GLY A 284 7.33 3.02 -11.21
N GLN A 285 6.50 2.73 -10.20
CA GLN A 285 6.89 2.03 -8.99
C GLN A 285 5.70 1.29 -8.37
N TRP A 286 5.85 0.81 -7.14
CA TRP A 286 4.80 0.17 -6.37
C TRP A 286 4.48 1.01 -5.14
N LEU A 287 3.18 1.19 -4.90
CA LEU A 287 2.66 1.70 -3.64
C LEU A 287 1.97 0.56 -2.90
N GLY A 288 1.98 0.65 -1.57
CA GLY A 288 1.31 -0.31 -0.72
C GLY A 288 0.66 0.36 0.48
N LEU A 289 -0.44 -0.23 0.92
CA LEU A 289 -1.22 0.20 2.07
C LEU A 289 -1.17 -0.92 3.10
N VAL A 290 -0.44 -0.68 4.20
CA VAL A 290 -0.34 -1.64 5.29
C VAL A 290 -1.31 -1.27 6.40
N THR A 291 -2.08 -2.25 6.88
CA THR A 291 -2.94 -2.08 8.05
C THR A 291 -2.09 -2.19 9.31
N HIS A 292 -1.80 -1.06 9.95
CA HIS A 292 -0.95 -1.00 11.13
C HIS A 292 -1.76 -1.27 12.39
N PHE A 293 -1.60 -2.48 12.94
CA PHE A 293 -2.29 -2.89 14.14
C PHE A 293 -1.42 -2.65 15.37
N ARG A 294 -1.75 -1.58 16.10
CA ARG A 294 -1.12 -1.23 17.37
C ARG A 294 -1.79 -2.01 18.50
N ARG A 295 -1.15 -3.06 19.00
CA ARG A 295 -1.73 -3.98 19.99
C ARG A 295 -1.81 -3.36 21.38
N THR A 296 -2.96 -3.53 22.02
CA THR A 296 -3.21 -3.15 23.43
C THR A 296 -3.56 -4.37 24.29
N GLY A 297 -2.95 -5.53 24.00
CA GLY A 297 -3.18 -6.79 24.72
C GLY A 297 -4.35 -7.64 24.23
N GLU A 298 -5.06 -8.26 25.17
CA GLU A 298 -6.32 -9.00 24.94
C GLU A 298 -7.52 -8.11 25.30
N PRO A 299 -8.73 -8.38 24.76
CA PRO A 299 -9.91 -7.62 25.15
C PRO A 299 -10.15 -7.69 26.66
N LYS A 300 -10.36 -6.54 27.30
CA LYS A 300 -10.57 -6.44 28.76
C LYS A 300 -11.81 -7.19 29.23
N VAL A 301 -12.82 -7.27 28.36
CA VAL A 301 -14.08 -7.96 28.62
C VAL A 301 -14.24 -9.04 27.56
N LYS A 302 -14.13 -10.31 27.97
CA LYS A 302 -14.39 -11.47 27.11
C LYS A 302 -15.87 -11.83 27.18
N LYS A 303 -16.60 -11.54 26.11
CA LYS A 303 -18.01 -11.91 25.97
C LYS A 303 -18.10 -13.00 24.90
N GLY A 304 -18.57 -14.18 25.31
CA GLY A 304 -18.90 -15.28 24.39
C GLY A 304 -17.71 -15.99 23.72
N SER A 305 -18.03 -16.79 22.71
CA SER A 305 -17.09 -17.61 21.94
C SER A 305 -16.26 -16.80 20.94
N GLY A 306 -15.05 -17.27 20.61
CA GLY A 306 -14.06 -16.55 19.79
C GLY A 306 -14.43 -16.18 18.35
N TRP A 307 -15.63 -16.51 17.85
CA TRP A 307 -16.10 -16.04 16.53
C TRP A 307 -16.80 -14.67 16.60
N ALA A 308 -17.35 -14.32 17.77
CA ALA A 308 -18.05 -13.05 18.02
C ALA A 308 -17.11 -11.96 18.55
N GLN A 309 -15.91 -12.33 19.00
CA GLN A 309 -14.89 -11.44 19.53
C GLN A 309 -13.49 -11.92 19.16
N SER A 310 -12.64 -11.02 18.66
CA SER A 310 -11.23 -11.34 18.40
C SER A 310 -10.44 -11.32 19.70
N ASN A 311 -9.51 -12.27 19.90
CA ASN A 311 -8.63 -12.29 21.08
C ASN A 311 -7.51 -11.23 21.04
N ALA A 312 -7.45 -10.43 19.97
CA ALA A 312 -6.45 -9.40 19.78
C ALA A 312 -7.09 -8.02 19.88
N GLU A 313 -6.59 -7.17 20.77
CA GLU A 313 -7.14 -5.84 21.02
C GLU A 313 -6.22 -4.72 20.51
N GLY A 314 -6.84 -3.62 20.11
CA GLY A 314 -6.20 -2.36 19.71
C GLY A 314 -6.73 -1.81 18.37
N PRO A 315 -6.40 -0.55 18.05
CA PRO A 315 -6.78 0.10 16.81
C PRO A 315 -5.96 -0.39 15.61
N ILE A 316 -6.55 -0.24 14.42
CA ILE A 316 -5.89 -0.52 13.14
C ILE A 316 -6.15 0.63 12.18
N ASP A 317 -5.11 1.37 11.80
CA ASP A 317 -5.16 2.40 10.75
C ASP A 317 -4.36 1.96 9.51
N ILE A 318 -4.36 2.78 8.46
CA ILE A 318 -3.66 2.47 7.21
C ILE A 318 -2.49 3.43 7.00
N GLN A 319 -1.31 2.87 6.77
CA GLN A 319 -0.09 3.62 6.46
C GLN A 319 0.43 3.25 5.08
N LEU A 320 1.13 4.20 4.45
CA LEU A 320 1.71 4.04 3.12
C LEU A 320 3.11 3.43 3.20
N VAL A 321 3.38 2.50 2.30
CA VAL A 321 4.69 1.93 2.00
C VAL A 321 4.95 2.02 0.50
N HIS A 322 6.22 1.95 0.09
CA HIS A 322 6.59 2.02 -1.32
C HIS A 322 7.69 1.01 -1.65
N SER A 323 7.78 0.66 -2.93
CA SER A 323 8.77 -0.27 -3.46
C SER A 323 9.05 0.04 -4.93
N ARG A 324 10.23 -0.31 -5.44
CA ARG A 324 10.58 -0.21 -6.87
C ARG A 324 10.40 -1.53 -7.62
N ASP A 325 10.24 -2.64 -6.92
CA ASP A 325 10.24 -4.00 -7.49
C ASP A 325 9.07 -4.87 -6.98
N GLY A 326 8.22 -4.33 -6.10
CA GLY A 326 7.12 -5.03 -5.46
C GLY A 326 7.55 -6.04 -4.39
N ARG A 327 8.85 -6.15 -4.10
CA ARG A 327 9.46 -7.18 -3.25
C ARG A 327 10.19 -6.58 -2.05
N SER A 328 10.95 -5.52 -2.27
CA SER A 328 11.68 -4.78 -1.26
C SER A 328 10.90 -3.53 -0.89
N TRP A 329 10.38 -3.46 0.34
CA TRP A 329 9.46 -2.39 0.77
C TRP A 329 10.06 -1.48 1.81
N ASN A 330 9.73 -0.19 1.70
CA ASN A 330 10.14 0.85 2.63
C ASN A 330 8.93 1.59 3.19
N ARG A 331 9.05 2.04 4.44
CA ARG A 331 8.06 2.90 5.10
C ARG A 331 8.12 4.29 4.50
N CYS A 332 6.98 4.88 4.17
CA CYS A 332 6.97 6.24 3.62
C CYS A 332 6.91 7.30 4.73
N SER A 333 7.61 8.43 4.53
CA SER A 333 7.46 9.66 5.31
C SER A 333 7.61 9.43 6.84
N ASP A 334 6.82 10.14 7.63
CA ASP A 334 6.73 10.10 9.08
C ASP A 334 5.86 8.94 9.62
N ARG A 335 5.44 8.01 8.75
CA ARG A 335 4.50 6.92 9.06
C ARG A 335 3.12 7.41 9.51
N SER A 336 2.75 8.67 9.25
CA SER A 336 1.39 9.14 9.48
C SER A 336 0.36 8.30 8.69
N PRO A 337 -0.82 8.04 9.25
CA PRO A 337 -1.83 7.25 8.58
C PRO A 337 -2.40 8.00 7.36
N VAL A 338 -2.38 7.35 6.20
CA VAL A 338 -3.01 7.86 4.97
C VAL A 338 -4.51 7.56 4.93
N ILE A 339 -4.99 6.56 5.69
CA ILE A 339 -6.41 6.46 6.07
C ILE A 339 -6.46 6.39 7.60
N ALA A 340 -6.74 7.52 8.22
CA ALA A 340 -6.85 7.64 9.67
C ALA A 340 -8.18 7.09 10.19
N LEU A 341 -8.23 6.75 11.49
CA LEU A 341 -9.46 6.43 12.20
C LEU A 341 -10.28 7.69 12.47
N GLY A 342 -11.59 7.62 12.30
CA GLY A 342 -12.46 8.80 12.42
C GLY A 342 -12.19 9.86 11.33
N PRO A 343 -12.98 10.92 11.23
CA PRO A 343 -13.78 11.48 12.31
C PRO A 343 -15.15 10.83 12.48
N TYR A 344 -15.55 9.98 11.54
CA TYR A 344 -16.88 9.38 11.56
C TYR A 344 -16.94 8.13 12.44
N ALA A 345 -18.06 7.93 13.12
CA ALA A 345 -18.24 6.83 14.07
C ALA A 345 -18.12 5.43 13.42
N TYR A 346 -18.39 5.32 12.11
CA TYR A 346 -18.37 4.04 11.42
C TYR A 346 -16.95 3.43 11.29
N ASP A 347 -15.90 4.25 11.40
CA ASP A 347 -14.49 3.83 11.32
C ASP A 347 -13.61 4.37 12.45
N SER A 348 -14.21 4.77 13.57
CA SER A 348 -13.47 5.31 14.72
C SER A 348 -12.64 4.26 15.46
N GLY A 349 -12.95 2.98 15.28
CA GLY A 349 -12.32 1.90 16.01
C GLY A 349 -11.16 1.24 15.28
N SER A 350 -11.37 0.82 14.04
CA SER A 350 -10.36 0.10 13.23
C SER A 350 -10.73 0.03 11.75
N ILE A 351 -9.71 -0.20 10.93
CA ILE A 351 -9.82 -0.49 9.50
C ILE A 351 -9.16 -1.86 9.25
N LEU A 352 -9.93 -2.87 8.86
CA LEU A 352 -9.43 -4.26 8.77
C LEU A 352 -8.76 -4.63 7.45
N GLY A 353 -9.00 -3.83 6.40
CA GLY A 353 -8.47 -4.08 5.08
C GLY A 353 -8.90 -2.99 4.11
N VAL A 354 -8.16 -2.88 3.01
CA VAL A 354 -8.42 -1.99 1.88
C VAL A 354 -8.49 -2.84 0.61
N CYS A 355 -9.02 -2.29 -0.48
CA CYS A 355 -8.94 -2.95 -1.78
C CYS A 355 -7.48 -3.13 -2.21
N ASN A 356 -7.25 -4.12 -3.08
CA ASN A 356 -5.92 -4.36 -3.63
C ASN A 356 -5.37 -3.22 -4.51
N THR A 357 -6.23 -2.46 -5.21
CA THR A 357 -5.81 -1.33 -6.07
C THR A 357 -6.79 -0.16 -5.97
N PRO A 358 -6.34 1.10 -6.09
CA PRO A 358 -7.24 2.24 -6.14
C PRO A 358 -7.99 2.31 -7.47
N VAL A 359 -9.16 2.96 -7.45
CA VAL A 359 -9.87 3.37 -8.66
C VAL A 359 -9.53 4.82 -8.96
N ILE A 360 -9.08 5.10 -10.18
CA ILE A 360 -8.86 6.47 -10.65
C ILE A 360 -10.16 7.01 -11.23
N GLN A 361 -10.66 8.12 -10.68
CA GLN A 361 -11.88 8.77 -11.13
C GLN A 361 -11.61 10.27 -11.31
N GLY A 362 -11.46 10.69 -12.58
CA GLY A 362 -11.10 12.07 -12.91
C GLY A 362 -9.75 12.44 -12.28
N ASP A 363 -9.79 13.41 -11.38
CA ASP A 363 -8.61 13.96 -10.70
C ASP A 363 -8.43 13.39 -9.29
N GLU A 364 -9.11 12.30 -8.97
CA GLU A 364 -9.04 11.62 -7.68
C GLU A 364 -8.57 10.17 -7.80
N MET A 365 -7.95 9.72 -6.72
CA MET A 365 -7.64 8.33 -6.45
C MET A 365 -8.54 7.86 -5.30
N TRP A 366 -9.38 6.85 -5.55
CA TRP A 366 -10.30 6.30 -4.56
C TRP A 366 -9.84 4.93 -4.06
N MET A 367 -9.93 4.72 -2.76
CA MET A 367 -9.69 3.42 -2.13
C MET A 367 -10.89 3.04 -1.26
N TYR A 368 -11.39 1.82 -1.41
CA TYR A 368 -12.45 1.30 -0.55
C TYR A 368 -11.86 0.44 0.55
N TYR A 369 -12.45 0.53 1.75
CA TYR A 369 -11.89 -0.08 2.96
C TYR A 369 -12.99 -0.64 3.86
N THR A 370 -12.65 -1.68 4.64
CA THR A 370 -13.51 -2.21 5.70
C THR A 370 -13.37 -1.32 6.93
N ALA A 371 -14.38 -0.53 7.21
CA ALA A 371 -14.49 0.27 8.42
C ALA A 371 -15.10 -0.54 9.58
N MET A 372 -14.63 -0.28 10.80
CA MET A 372 -15.16 -0.90 12.01
C MET A 372 -15.35 0.12 13.14
N THR A 373 -16.52 0.08 13.77
CA THR A 373 -16.92 0.96 14.88
C THR A 373 -16.08 0.76 16.14
N THR A 374 -15.67 -0.49 16.39
CA THR A 374 -14.87 -0.88 17.55
C THR A 374 -13.40 -1.09 17.17
N THR A 375 -12.52 -1.09 18.16
CA THR A 375 -11.19 -1.69 18.00
C THR A 375 -11.30 -3.18 17.67
N HIS A 376 -10.20 -3.81 17.25
CA HIS A 376 -10.24 -5.18 16.74
C HIS A 376 -10.82 -6.20 17.73
N GLY A 377 -10.62 -6.00 19.03
CA GLY A 377 -11.13 -6.89 20.07
C GLY A 377 -12.58 -6.62 20.51
N GLY A 378 -13.30 -5.69 19.85
CA GLY A 378 -14.69 -5.41 20.17
C GLY A 378 -15.63 -6.61 20.01
N TYR A 379 -16.72 -6.63 20.78
CA TYR A 379 -17.71 -7.70 20.79
C TYR A 379 -18.92 -7.36 19.91
N LEU A 380 -19.53 -8.35 19.28
CA LEU A 380 -20.84 -8.20 18.62
C LEU A 380 -21.93 -8.00 19.69
N PRO A 381 -22.97 -7.17 19.47
CA PRO A 381 -23.32 -6.53 18.21
C PRO A 381 -22.73 -5.12 18.02
N ASP A 382 -21.94 -4.62 18.97
CA ASP A 382 -21.36 -3.26 18.90
C ASP A 382 -20.30 -3.15 17.80
N LYS A 383 -19.62 -4.26 17.51
CA LYS A 383 -18.74 -4.44 16.34
C LYS A 383 -19.57 -4.48 15.06
N VAL A 384 -19.74 -3.32 14.43
CA VAL A 384 -20.34 -3.18 13.10
C VAL A 384 -19.21 -2.97 12.10
N MET A 385 -19.29 -3.66 10.96
CA MET A 385 -18.34 -3.44 9.85
C MET A 385 -19.09 -3.05 8.59
N SER A 386 -18.57 -2.02 7.92
CA SER A 386 -19.14 -1.45 6.71
C SER A 386 -18.03 -1.22 5.69
N ILE A 387 -18.39 -0.99 4.44
CA ILE A 387 -17.43 -0.61 3.39
C ILE A 387 -17.54 0.90 3.20
N ALA A 388 -16.40 1.57 3.31
CA ALA A 388 -16.30 3.01 3.16
C ALA A 388 -15.31 3.37 2.06
N ARG A 389 -15.25 4.66 1.69
CA ARG A 389 -14.41 5.17 0.61
C ARG A 389 -13.52 6.31 1.12
N ALA A 390 -12.24 6.16 0.87
CA ALA A 390 -11.21 7.17 1.04
C ALA A 390 -10.85 7.77 -0.32
N SER A 391 -10.61 9.08 -0.40
CA SER A 391 -10.11 9.73 -1.62
C SER A 391 -8.92 10.63 -1.36
N TRP A 392 -7.99 10.64 -2.31
CA TRP A 392 -6.97 11.67 -2.45
C TRP A 392 -7.16 12.33 -3.82
N ARG A 393 -6.60 13.51 -4.01
CA ARG A 393 -6.28 13.95 -5.38
C ARG A 393 -5.36 12.91 -6.03
N ILE A 394 -5.36 12.87 -7.36
CA ILE A 394 -4.41 12.06 -8.13
C ILE A 394 -2.98 12.37 -7.65
N ASP A 395 -2.15 11.33 -7.48
CA ASP A 395 -0.78 11.40 -6.91
C ASP A 395 -0.69 11.95 -5.46
N GLY A 396 -1.82 12.22 -4.80
CA GLY A 396 -1.89 13.03 -3.58
C GLY A 396 -1.50 12.36 -2.27
N MET A 397 -1.11 11.09 -2.27
CA MET A 397 -0.80 10.37 -1.03
C MET A 397 0.48 10.90 -0.36
N VAL A 398 1.44 11.43 -1.13
CA VAL A 398 2.72 11.96 -0.64
C VAL A 398 3.10 13.22 -1.41
N SER A 399 3.66 14.19 -0.71
CA SER A 399 4.31 15.36 -1.32
C SER A 399 5.70 15.59 -0.74
N LEU A 400 6.47 16.44 -1.41
CA LEU A 400 7.51 17.25 -0.78
C LEU A 400 6.89 18.56 -0.32
N ARG A 401 6.94 18.82 0.98
CA ARG A 401 6.35 20.00 1.61
C ARG A 401 7.42 21.03 1.98
N ALA A 402 7.13 22.28 1.66
CA ALA A 402 7.82 23.45 2.19
C ALA A 402 6.93 24.15 3.23
N GLU A 403 7.53 24.56 4.34
CA GLU A 403 6.87 25.41 5.34
C GLU A 403 6.99 26.89 4.93
N LYS A 404 7.24 27.81 5.87
CA LYS A 404 7.39 29.24 5.57
C LYS A 404 8.65 29.57 4.79
N GLU A 405 9.74 28.86 5.04
CA GLU A 405 11.01 29.08 4.34
C GLU A 405 11.02 28.34 3.00
N GLU A 406 11.70 28.93 2.03
CA GLU A 406 11.86 28.30 0.72
C GLU A 406 12.83 27.11 0.83
N GLY A 407 12.41 25.97 0.31
CA GLY A 407 13.26 24.82 0.04
C GLY A 407 13.31 24.50 -1.45
N PHE A 408 14.16 23.55 -1.83
CA PHE A 408 14.17 23.01 -3.18
C PHE A 408 14.42 21.52 -3.24
N VAL A 409 13.94 20.92 -4.33
CA VAL A 409 14.31 19.58 -4.78
C VAL A 409 14.91 19.69 -6.17
N GLU A 410 16.02 19.00 -6.41
CA GLU A 410 16.64 18.86 -7.72
C GLU A 410 16.57 17.40 -8.15
N THR A 411 16.13 17.16 -9.38
CA THR A 411 16.10 15.82 -9.95
C THR A 411 17.51 15.30 -10.27
N VAL A 412 17.63 13.99 -10.46
CA VAL A 412 18.75 13.41 -11.23
C VAL A 412 18.84 14.02 -12.63
N LEU A 413 19.97 13.83 -13.33
CA LEU A 413 20.12 14.30 -14.71
C LEU A 413 19.16 13.55 -15.63
N LEU A 414 18.22 14.27 -16.23
CA LEU A 414 17.16 13.74 -17.08
C LEU A 414 17.49 13.94 -18.56
N LYS A 415 17.03 12.99 -19.37
CA LYS A 415 16.95 13.12 -20.83
C LYS A 415 15.58 12.60 -21.27
N PRO A 416 14.52 13.40 -21.08
CA PRO A 416 13.14 12.95 -21.31
C PRO A 416 12.79 13.00 -22.79
N ASP A 417 11.78 12.21 -23.19
CA ASP A 417 11.23 12.22 -24.55
C ASP A 417 10.16 13.32 -24.76
N GLY A 418 9.53 13.77 -23.67
CA GLY A 418 8.53 14.84 -23.69
C GLY A 418 9.14 16.24 -23.60
N ARG A 419 8.31 17.25 -23.85
CA ARG A 419 8.70 18.66 -23.96
C ARG A 419 7.92 19.60 -23.05
N GLN A 420 6.82 19.17 -22.46
CA GLN A 420 6.04 20.01 -21.54
C GLN A 420 6.20 19.51 -20.12
N LEU A 421 6.72 20.38 -19.24
CA LEU A 421 6.79 20.10 -17.81
C LEU A 421 5.45 20.44 -17.15
N ILE A 422 4.84 19.45 -16.53
CA ILE A 422 3.60 19.58 -15.77
C ILE A 422 3.86 19.13 -14.34
N VAL A 423 3.34 19.86 -13.36
CA VAL A 423 3.42 19.51 -11.95
C VAL A 423 2.04 19.34 -11.34
N ASN A 424 1.96 18.48 -10.34
CA ASN A 424 0.85 18.41 -9.40
C ASN A 424 1.29 19.11 -8.11
N VAL A 425 0.66 20.24 -7.80
CA VAL A 425 1.13 21.16 -6.76
C VAL A 425 -0.04 21.80 -6.03
N ASP A 426 0.12 21.99 -4.72
CA ASP A 426 -0.62 23.00 -3.97
C ASP A 426 0.35 24.07 -3.49
N ALA A 427 0.37 25.19 -4.20
CA ALA A 427 1.13 26.40 -3.84
C ALA A 427 0.20 27.61 -3.74
N GLY A 428 -1.10 27.41 -3.46
CA GLY A 428 -2.10 28.49 -3.43
C GLY A 428 -1.83 29.53 -2.34
N SER A 429 -1.20 29.13 -1.23
CA SER A 429 -0.79 30.02 -0.13
C SER A 429 0.69 30.44 -0.21
N GLY A 430 1.37 30.09 -1.30
CA GLY A 430 2.81 30.16 -1.41
C GLY A 430 3.25 30.41 -2.84
N MET A 431 4.31 29.70 -3.25
CA MET A 431 4.84 29.80 -4.61
C MET A 431 5.68 28.58 -4.95
N LEU A 432 5.56 28.12 -6.19
CA LEU A 432 6.50 27.22 -6.85
C LEU A 432 7.20 27.96 -8.00
N LEU A 433 8.52 27.79 -8.09
CA LEU A 433 9.36 28.21 -9.22
C LEU A 433 10.18 27.02 -9.70
N SER A 434 10.61 27.06 -10.96
CA SER A 434 11.44 26.01 -11.56
C SER A 434 12.67 26.58 -12.27
N GLU A 435 13.77 25.84 -12.20
CA GLU A 435 15.01 26.12 -12.89
C GLU A 435 15.50 24.84 -13.58
N LEU A 436 16.00 24.95 -14.81
CA LEU A 436 16.73 23.86 -15.45
C LEU A 436 18.23 24.10 -15.30
N THR A 437 18.96 23.08 -14.87
CA THR A 437 20.43 23.14 -14.74
C THR A 437 21.12 22.07 -15.56
N ASP A 438 22.36 22.33 -15.96
CA ASP A 438 23.24 21.33 -16.59
C ASP A 438 23.80 20.32 -15.56
N GLU A 439 24.67 19.42 -16.01
CA GLU A 439 25.32 18.42 -15.16
C GLU A 439 26.18 19.05 -14.04
N ASN A 440 26.67 20.27 -14.24
CA ASN A 440 27.48 21.05 -13.29
C ASN A 440 26.62 21.92 -12.36
N GLY A 441 25.29 21.88 -12.50
CA GLY A 441 24.36 22.67 -11.72
C GLY A 441 24.25 24.14 -12.15
N GLN A 442 24.77 24.49 -13.34
CA GLN A 442 24.65 25.83 -13.90
C GLN A 442 23.28 26.00 -14.57
N PRO A 443 22.56 27.12 -14.32
CA PRO A 443 21.27 27.37 -14.97
C PRO A 443 21.38 27.43 -16.50
N LEU A 444 20.42 26.81 -17.18
CA LEU A 444 20.32 26.91 -18.64
C LEU A 444 19.75 28.28 -19.04
N GLU A 445 20.30 28.86 -20.11
CA GLU A 445 19.87 30.18 -20.61
C GLU A 445 18.36 30.20 -20.91
N GLY A 446 17.64 31.17 -20.31
CA GLY A 446 16.19 31.33 -20.43
C GLY A 446 15.36 30.31 -19.65
N TYR A 447 15.99 29.47 -18.83
CA TYR A 447 15.35 28.53 -17.90
C TYR A 447 15.82 28.73 -16.45
N ALA A 448 16.42 29.89 -16.14
CA ALA A 448 16.84 30.21 -14.79
C ALA A 448 15.63 30.46 -13.88
N LYS A 449 15.80 30.31 -12.56
CA LYS A 449 14.73 30.54 -11.57
C LYS A 449 14.01 31.89 -11.77
N GLN A 450 14.76 32.95 -12.05
CA GLN A 450 14.26 34.32 -12.26
C GLN A 450 13.42 34.51 -13.53
N ASP A 451 13.60 33.60 -14.50
CA ASP A 451 12.85 33.58 -15.76
C ASP A 451 11.57 32.76 -15.63
N CYS A 452 11.43 31.93 -14.58
CA CYS A 452 10.23 31.12 -14.35
C CYS A 452 9.02 32.01 -14.10
N VAL A 453 7.89 31.66 -14.71
CA VAL A 453 6.60 32.24 -14.35
C VAL A 453 6.17 31.62 -13.01
N PRO A 454 5.93 32.43 -11.96
CA PRO A 454 5.52 31.91 -10.66
C PRO A 454 4.23 31.10 -10.73
N VAL A 455 4.22 29.95 -10.06
CA VAL A 455 3.01 29.14 -9.84
C VAL A 455 2.49 29.37 -8.44
N GLN A 456 1.28 29.92 -8.33
CA GLN A 456 0.59 30.20 -7.07
C GLN A 456 -0.84 29.63 -7.15
N ALA A 457 -0.94 28.31 -7.27
CA ALA A 457 -2.19 27.63 -7.53
C ALA A 457 -2.26 26.29 -6.81
N ASP A 458 -3.47 25.81 -6.59
CA ASP A 458 -3.74 24.41 -6.27
C ASP A 458 -4.24 23.69 -7.53
N SER A 459 -3.39 22.83 -8.12
CA SER A 459 -3.68 22.19 -9.41
C SER A 459 -2.96 20.86 -9.55
N VAL A 460 -3.69 19.85 -10.04
CA VAL A 460 -3.14 18.52 -10.31
C VAL A 460 -2.39 18.41 -11.63
N ARG A 461 -2.52 19.42 -12.51
CA ARG A 461 -1.88 19.47 -13.84
C ARG A 461 -1.52 20.92 -14.19
N GLN A 462 -0.59 21.49 -13.44
CA GLN A 462 -0.10 22.83 -13.68
C GLN A 462 1.10 22.82 -14.66
N PRO A 463 0.99 23.43 -15.85
CA PRO A 463 2.15 23.59 -16.72
C PRO A 463 3.16 24.57 -16.10
N ILE A 464 4.43 24.26 -16.25
CA ILE A 464 5.56 25.14 -15.91
C ILE A 464 6.06 25.81 -17.18
N GLY A 465 6.30 27.12 -17.08
CA GLY A 465 6.87 27.92 -18.15
C GLY A 465 7.79 29.01 -17.62
N TRP A 466 8.60 29.54 -18.52
CA TRP A 466 9.49 30.67 -18.33
C TRP A 466 9.05 31.79 -19.28
N ARG A 467 9.39 33.06 -18.98
CA ARG A 467 8.86 34.26 -19.66
C ARG A 467 8.77 34.14 -21.19
N ASN A 468 9.77 33.55 -21.83
CA ASN A 468 9.86 33.39 -23.29
C ASN A 468 9.92 31.92 -23.74
N LYS A 469 9.71 30.95 -22.84
CA LYS A 469 9.85 29.51 -23.13
C LYS A 469 8.79 28.69 -22.39
N ASN A 470 7.95 27.97 -23.13
CA ASN A 470 6.91 27.11 -22.56
C ASN A 470 7.17 25.61 -22.81
N THR A 471 8.34 25.27 -23.33
CA THR A 471 8.77 23.89 -23.62
C THR A 471 10.19 23.67 -23.12
N LEU A 472 10.51 22.43 -22.75
CA LEU A 472 11.84 21.96 -22.37
C LEU A 472 12.79 21.96 -23.58
N PRO A 473 14.12 22.08 -23.36
CA PRO A 473 15.11 22.08 -24.43
C PRO A 473 15.21 20.70 -25.11
N GLU A 474 15.27 20.69 -26.44
CA GLU A 474 15.44 19.47 -27.22
C GLU A 474 16.87 18.92 -27.15
N ASN A 475 17.01 17.59 -27.24
CA ASN A 475 18.28 16.89 -27.40
C ASN A 475 19.36 17.24 -26.36
N ARG A 476 18.97 17.78 -25.21
CA ARG A 476 19.85 18.21 -24.14
C ARG A 476 19.41 17.57 -22.83
N ALA A 477 20.37 17.03 -22.10
CA ALA A 477 20.12 16.57 -20.75
C ALA A 477 20.14 17.74 -19.76
N PHE A 478 19.31 17.66 -18.72
CA PHE A 478 19.19 18.69 -17.71
C PHE A 478 18.66 18.11 -16.39
N ARG A 479 18.91 18.79 -15.29
CA ARG A 479 18.18 18.58 -14.04
C ARG A 479 17.06 19.60 -13.94
N ILE A 480 15.97 19.22 -13.27
CA ILE A 480 14.90 20.15 -12.91
C ILE A 480 15.05 20.45 -11.43
N ARG A 481 15.13 21.73 -11.08
CA ARG A 481 15.12 22.19 -9.71
C ARG A 481 13.80 22.91 -9.44
N PHE A 482 13.02 22.38 -8.51
CA PHE A 482 11.77 22.98 -8.05
C PHE A 482 12.02 23.69 -6.72
N TYR A 483 11.80 24.99 -6.70
CA TYR A 483 11.83 25.82 -5.50
C TYR A 483 10.40 25.99 -4.98
N LEU A 484 10.17 25.64 -3.73
CA LEU A 484 8.85 25.64 -3.13
C LEU A 484 8.89 26.41 -1.82
N LYS A 485 7.88 27.26 -1.63
CA LYS A 485 7.63 27.99 -0.38
C LYS A 485 6.15 27.86 -0.04
N SER A 486 5.85 27.44 1.19
CA SER A 486 4.49 27.33 1.76
C SER A 486 3.53 26.56 0.85
N GLY A 487 3.83 25.28 0.64
CA GLY A 487 3.06 24.44 -0.26
C GLY A 487 3.57 23.00 -0.36
N ASP A 488 2.98 22.27 -1.29
CA ASP A 488 3.19 20.85 -1.54
C ASP A 488 3.42 20.58 -3.02
N LEU A 489 4.52 19.89 -3.34
CA LEU A 489 4.76 19.34 -4.65
C LEU A 489 4.53 17.81 -4.60
N PHE A 490 3.49 17.34 -5.28
CA PHE A 490 3.04 15.93 -5.24
C PHE A 490 3.71 15.07 -6.32
N SER A 491 3.80 15.60 -7.53
CA SER A 491 4.38 14.89 -8.67
C SER A 491 4.81 15.85 -9.77
N TYR A 492 5.60 15.33 -10.72
CA TYR A 492 5.83 15.97 -12.01
C TYR A 492 5.67 14.96 -13.14
N THR A 493 5.45 15.47 -14.35
CA THR A 493 5.35 14.69 -15.58
C THR A 493 5.93 15.51 -16.72
N ILE A 494 6.54 14.84 -17.68
CA ILE A 494 7.09 15.46 -18.89
C ILE A 494 6.35 14.88 -20.09
N GLN A 495 5.50 15.68 -20.76
CA GLN A 495 4.63 15.25 -21.87
C GLN A 495 5.16 15.63 -23.23
#